data_AF-A0A410PNL7-F1
#
_entry.id   AF-A0A410PNL7-F1
#
_cell.length_a   1.000
_cell.length_b   1.000
_cell.length_c   1.000
_cell.angle_alpha   90.00
_cell.angle_beta   90.00
_cell.angle_gamma   90.00
#
_symmetry.space_group_name_H-M   'P 1'
#
loop_
_entity.id
_entity.type
_entity.pdbx_description
1 polymer ?
#
loop_
_entity_poly.entity_id
_entity_poly.type
_entity_poly.pdbx_seq_one_letter_code
_entity_poly.pdbx_strand_id
1 'polypeptide(L)'
;MEKYKMERNEKSNIIKPRPKLGRNDLCYCGSGKKYKNCCMKKDQEKERIENLLSQYETVSDKYFTAKEYIKLSGYPITKFDFFLLEILNMTGSILYKYNKTSNDKTEEIIKNLYKYSKDFYKECLNCKNNCIDNSLKNADFKSLTDDGFDINELPENLQEPTRMNLFYIEFANGLATALMDQLSKEIENETANEISETLYWTIIDYVSDNCYDHCNNECLLEHDKNAYCKFCTFGSKKLPCPKEGNISYETIKASYEDIE
;
A
#
# COMPACT_ATOMS: atom_id res chain seq x y z
N MET A 1 -0.11 0.67 38.55
CA MET A 1 -0.02 0.24 37.13
C MET A 1 -1.36 -0.37 36.78
N GLU A 2 -2.28 0.48 36.32
CA GLU A 2 -3.65 0.09 35.97
C GLU A 2 -3.67 -0.72 34.68
N LYS A 3 -4.31 -1.89 34.75
CA LYS A 3 -4.49 -2.82 33.65
C LYS A 3 -5.67 -2.35 32.80
N TYR A 4 -5.41 -1.94 31.57
CA TYR A 4 -6.45 -1.71 30.57
C TYR A 4 -7.07 -3.05 30.16
N LYS A 5 -8.38 -3.20 30.38
CA LYS A 5 -9.20 -4.29 29.84
C LYS A 5 -9.94 -3.75 28.63
N MET A 6 -9.76 -4.37 27.46
CA MET A 6 -10.57 -4.10 26.28
C MET A 6 -11.69 -5.12 26.21
N GLU A 7 -12.94 -4.63 26.26
CA GLU A 7 -14.14 -5.44 26.05
C GLU A 7 -14.35 -5.66 24.54
N ARG A 8 -14.60 -6.91 24.16
CA ARG A 8 -14.91 -7.33 22.79
C ARG A 8 -16.31 -6.86 22.41
N ASN A 9 -16.45 -6.24 21.24
CA ASN A 9 -17.77 -5.98 20.65
C ASN A 9 -17.89 -6.77 19.34
N GLU A 10 -18.72 -7.81 19.39
CA GLU A 10 -19.06 -8.71 18.28
C GLU A 10 -20.02 -8.02 17.30
N LYS A 11 -19.55 -7.47 16.16
CA LYS A 11 -20.43 -7.25 14.98
C LYS A 11 -19.65 -7.43 13.68
N SER A 12 -20.18 -8.33 12.84
CA SER A 12 -19.77 -8.71 11.48
C SER A 12 -19.51 -7.52 10.55
N ASN A 13 -18.34 -7.52 9.88
CA ASN A 13 -17.90 -6.55 8.86
C ASN A 13 -18.59 -6.72 7.49
N ILE A 14 -19.91 -6.93 7.45
CA ILE A 14 -20.65 -6.92 6.18
C ILE A 14 -21.14 -5.50 5.92
N ILE A 15 -20.56 -4.82 4.92
CA ILE A 15 -21.02 -3.52 4.44
C ILE A 15 -22.39 -3.71 3.78
N LYS A 16 -23.46 -3.47 4.53
CA LYS A 16 -24.80 -3.34 3.96
C LYS A 16 -24.86 -2.00 3.21
N PRO A 17 -25.29 -1.98 1.93
CA PRO A 17 -25.46 -0.72 1.20
C PRO A 17 -26.37 0.19 2.02
N ARG A 18 -25.86 1.40 2.32
CA ARG A 18 -26.63 2.35 3.12
C ARG A 18 -27.89 2.72 2.35
N PRO A 19 -29.08 2.74 2.99
CA PRO A 19 -30.29 3.25 2.37
C PRO A 19 -30.03 4.65 1.82
N LYS A 20 -30.54 4.97 0.62
CA LYS A 20 -30.51 6.34 0.11
C LYS A 20 -31.30 7.24 1.07
N LEU A 21 -30.59 7.87 2.00
CA LEU A 21 -31.15 8.78 3.00
C LEU A 21 -31.39 10.14 2.33
N GLY A 22 -32.61 10.64 2.46
CA GLY A 22 -32.95 12.00 2.12
C GLY A 22 -32.25 12.98 3.06
N ARG A 23 -31.89 14.17 2.56
CA ARG A 23 -31.18 15.23 3.32
C ARG A 23 -31.83 15.57 4.67
N ASN A 24 -33.16 15.43 4.78
CA ASN A 24 -33.91 15.78 5.98
C ASN A 24 -34.19 14.58 6.91
N ASP A 25 -33.81 13.36 6.53
CA ASP A 25 -34.01 12.15 7.33
C ASP A 25 -33.13 12.19 8.59
N LEU A 26 -33.48 11.39 9.59
CA LEU A 26 -32.63 11.23 10.76
C LEU A 26 -31.33 10.53 10.36
N CYS A 27 -30.21 11.03 10.88
CA CYS A 27 -28.89 10.48 10.58
C CYS A 27 -28.74 9.06 11.13
N TYR A 28 -28.13 8.17 10.34
CA TYR A 28 -27.92 6.76 10.70
C TYR A 28 -26.98 6.56 11.90
N CYS A 29 -26.18 7.55 12.27
CA CYS A 29 -25.26 7.47 13.41
C CYS A 29 -25.96 7.54 14.79
N GLY A 30 -27.30 7.63 14.82
CA GLY A 30 -28.07 7.65 16.07
C GLY A 30 -28.05 8.99 16.81
N SER A 31 -27.48 10.05 16.23
CA SER A 31 -27.37 11.37 16.87
C SER A 31 -28.70 12.12 17.06
N GLY A 32 -29.80 11.63 16.48
CA GLY A 32 -31.08 12.34 16.44
C GLY A 32 -31.09 13.60 15.56
N LYS A 33 -29.96 13.96 14.93
CA LYS A 33 -29.85 15.10 14.01
C LYS A 33 -30.32 14.72 12.60
N LYS A 34 -30.80 15.71 11.83
CA LYS A 34 -31.05 15.53 10.39
C LYS A 34 -29.73 15.20 9.68
N TYR A 35 -29.77 14.30 8.69
CA TYR A 35 -28.62 13.80 7.96
C TYR A 35 -27.74 14.93 7.41
N LYS A 36 -28.35 15.95 6.78
CA LYS A 36 -27.66 17.15 6.28
C LYS A 36 -26.86 17.95 7.31
N ASN A 37 -27.20 17.83 8.59
CA ASN A 37 -26.55 18.53 9.71
C ASN A 37 -25.65 17.58 10.52
N CYS A 38 -25.36 16.39 10.00
CA CYS A 38 -24.55 15.37 10.67
C CYS A 38 -23.61 14.69 9.67
N CYS A 39 -23.73 13.39 9.41
CA CYS A 39 -22.77 12.62 8.61
C CYS A 39 -22.77 12.94 7.11
N MET A 40 -23.74 13.71 6.58
CA MET A 40 -23.81 13.99 5.13
C MET A 40 -22.52 14.58 4.56
N LYS A 41 -21.85 15.49 5.27
CA LYS A 41 -20.58 16.06 4.80
C LYS A 41 -19.45 15.03 4.77
N LYS A 42 -19.36 14.17 5.80
CA LYS A 42 -18.37 13.09 5.87
C LYS A 42 -18.61 12.06 4.75
N ASP A 43 -19.86 11.67 4.54
CA ASP A 43 -20.23 10.72 3.49
C ASP A 43 -19.99 11.26 2.09
N GLN A 44 -20.33 12.53 1.84
CA GLN A 44 -20.04 13.19 0.56
C GLN A 44 -18.55 13.33 0.30
N GLU A 45 -17.76 13.58 1.35
CA GLU A 45 -16.31 13.61 1.23
C GLU A 45 -15.76 12.22 0.92
N LYS A 46 -16.23 11.18 1.63
CA LYS A 46 -15.87 9.80 1.34
C LYS A 46 -16.22 9.40 -0.10
N GLU A 47 -17.44 9.70 -0.55
CA GLU A 47 -17.89 9.45 -1.93
C GLU A 47 -17.05 10.24 -2.94
N ARG A 48 -16.66 11.49 -2.63
CA ARG A 48 -15.75 12.29 -3.47
C ARG A 48 -14.37 11.64 -3.56
N ILE A 49 -13.82 11.18 -2.44
CA ILE A 49 -12.51 10.51 -2.38
C ILE A 49 -12.56 9.18 -3.14
N GLU A 50 -13.59 8.36 -2.94
CA GLU A 50 -13.82 7.12 -3.68
C GLU A 50 -13.91 7.39 -5.20
N ASN A 51 -14.61 8.45 -5.61
CA ASN A 51 -14.70 8.87 -7.02
C ASN A 51 -13.38 9.43 -7.58
N LEU A 52 -12.53 10.05 -6.74
CA LEU A 52 -11.19 10.49 -7.15
C LEU A 52 -10.20 9.34 -7.19
N LEU A 53 -10.35 8.35 -6.30
CA LEU A 53 -9.59 7.11 -6.30
C LEU A 53 -9.96 6.25 -7.52
N SER A 54 -11.21 6.30 -7.99
CA SER A 54 -11.66 5.60 -9.20
C SER A 54 -11.23 6.25 -10.52
N GLN A 55 -10.75 7.51 -10.50
CA GLN A 55 -10.16 8.18 -11.65
C GLN A 55 -8.65 7.91 -11.69
N TYR A 56 -8.24 7.01 -12.59
CA TYR A 56 -6.85 6.65 -12.82
C TYR A 56 -6.10 7.82 -13.47
N GLU A 57 -5.20 8.46 -12.71
CA GLU A 57 -4.12 9.29 -13.27
C GLU A 57 -2.81 8.50 -13.15
N THR A 58 -1.93 8.58 -14.14
CA THR A 58 -0.54 8.09 -14.04
C THR A 58 0.18 8.88 -12.95
N VAL A 59 0.36 8.28 -11.77
CA VAL A 59 1.03 8.90 -10.60
C VAL A 59 2.49 8.49 -10.43
N SER A 60 3.00 7.59 -11.28
CA SER A 60 4.42 7.24 -11.30
C SER A 60 5.24 8.52 -11.50
N ASP A 61 6.28 8.71 -10.68
CA ASP A 61 7.17 9.88 -10.76
C ASP A 61 6.50 11.23 -10.39
N LYS A 62 5.28 11.23 -9.81
CA LYS A 62 4.55 12.46 -9.44
C LYS A 62 4.82 12.91 -8.00
N TYR A 63 4.84 11.97 -7.06
CA TYR A 63 4.97 12.27 -5.62
C TYR A 63 6.29 11.81 -5.04
N PHE A 64 6.93 10.84 -5.69
CA PHE A 64 8.27 10.41 -5.36
C PHE A 64 8.98 10.00 -6.64
N THR A 65 9.95 10.81 -7.07
CA THR A 65 10.56 10.62 -8.38
C THR A 65 11.56 9.47 -8.40
N ALA A 66 11.78 8.85 -9.57
CA ALA A 66 12.83 7.86 -9.74
C ALA A 66 14.22 8.42 -9.37
N LYS A 67 14.46 9.70 -9.69
CA LYS A 67 15.69 10.42 -9.33
C LYS A 67 15.87 10.56 -7.82
N GLU A 68 14.83 11.00 -7.11
CA GLU A 68 14.86 11.09 -5.63
C GLU A 68 15.04 9.71 -5.00
N TYR A 69 14.34 8.70 -5.53
CA TYR A 69 14.49 7.32 -5.08
C TYR A 69 15.92 6.82 -5.24
N ILE A 70 16.52 6.97 -6.43
CA ILE A 70 17.89 6.53 -6.72
C ILE A 70 18.88 7.25 -5.79
N LYS A 71 18.70 8.55 -5.55
CA LYS A 71 19.53 9.32 -4.63
C LYS A 71 19.47 8.78 -3.19
N LEU A 72 18.31 8.24 -2.75
CA LEU A 72 18.16 7.63 -1.43
C LEU A 72 18.63 6.17 -1.37
N SER A 73 18.41 5.39 -2.43
CA SER A 73 18.67 3.95 -2.46
C SER A 73 20.08 3.61 -2.87
N GLY A 74 20.71 4.43 -3.72
CA GLY A 74 21.95 4.09 -4.39
C GLY A 74 21.83 2.84 -5.26
N TYR A 75 22.96 2.39 -5.80
CA TYR A 75 23.05 1.18 -6.61
C TYR A 75 23.70 0.03 -5.84
N PRO A 76 23.36 -1.24 -6.17
CA PRO A 76 22.42 -1.66 -7.20
C PRO A 76 20.95 -1.55 -6.76
N ILE A 77 20.09 -1.06 -7.66
CA ILE A 77 18.63 -1.12 -7.53
C ILE A 77 18.18 -2.58 -7.76
N THR A 78 17.17 -3.01 -7.01
CA THR A 78 16.60 -4.37 -7.03
C THR A 78 15.15 -4.35 -7.53
N LYS A 79 14.54 -5.52 -7.77
CA LYS A 79 13.11 -5.58 -8.13
C LYS A 79 12.20 -5.04 -7.04
N PHE A 80 12.61 -5.20 -5.78
CA PHE A 80 11.89 -4.63 -4.65
C PHE A 80 11.86 -3.10 -4.72
N ASP A 81 12.90 -2.47 -5.25
CA ASP A 81 12.95 -1.02 -5.36
C ASP A 81 11.96 -0.46 -6.40
N PHE A 82 11.76 -1.17 -7.52
CA PHE A 82 10.71 -0.81 -8.48
C PHE A 82 9.32 -0.94 -7.87
N PHE A 83 9.08 -2.03 -7.13
CA PHE A 83 7.84 -2.20 -6.38
C PHE A 83 7.64 -1.06 -5.37
N LEU A 84 8.66 -0.79 -4.55
CA LEU A 84 8.60 0.22 -3.51
C LEU A 84 8.37 1.63 -4.08
N LEU A 85 9.00 1.99 -5.20
CA LEU A 85 8.75 3.27 -5.86
C LEU A 85 7.27 3.46 -6.21
N GLU A 86 6.61 2.42 -6.74
CA GLU A 86 5.18 2.47 -7.04
C GLU A 86 4.34 2.58 -5.76
N ILE A 87 4.67 1.82 -4.70
CA ILE A 87 4.00 1.93 -3.39
C ILE A 87 4.10 3.34 -2.81
N LEU A 88 5.26 3.98 -2.91
CA LEU A 88 5.48 5.32 -2.40
C LEU A 88 4.70 6.37 -3.21
N ASN A 89 4.62 6.22 -4.53
CA ASN A 89 3.79 7.09 -5.36
C ASN A 89 2.28 6.90 -5.11
N MET A 90 1.82 5.67 -4.91
CA MET A 90 0.45 5.39 -4.47
C MET A 90 0.15 6.06 -3.12
N THR A 91 1.09 5.96 -2.17
CA THR A 91 0.96 6.62 -0.86
C THR A 91 0.87 8.13 -1.01
N GLY A 92 1.74 8.75 -1.80
CA GLY A 92 1.69 10.19 -2.07
C GLY A 92 0.37 10.60 -2.73
N SER A 93 -0.14 9.81 -3.67
CA SER A 93 -1.43 10.04 -4.30
C SER A 93 -2.60 10.00 -3.31
N ILE A 94 -2.60 9.03 -2.39
CA ILE A 94 -3.64 8.92 -1.36
C ILE A 94 -3.59 10.14 -0.43
N LEU A 95 -2.40 10.48 0.08
CA LEU A 95 -2.21 11.64 0.96
C LEU A 95 -2.67 12.94 0.29
N TYR A 96 -2.33 13.13 -0.99
CA TYR A 96 -2.79 14.26 -1.78
C TYR A 96 -4.31 14.30 -1.94
N LYS A 97 -4.96 13.17 -2.27
CA LYS A 97 -6.42 13.10 -2.45
C LYS A 97 -7.16 13.45 -1.17
N TYR A 98 -6.71 12.92 -0.03
CA TYR A 98 -7.27 13.24 1.29
C TYR A 98 -7.02 14.69 1.71
N ASN A 99 -5.89 15.26 1.29
CA ASN A 99 -5.53 16.67 1.53
C ASN A 99 -5.60 17.05 3.02
N LYS A 100 -5.02 16.19 3.87
CA LYS A 100 -4.99 16.37 5.34
C LYS A 100 -3.61 16.68 5.90
N THR A 101 -2.58 16.54 5.09
CA THR A 101 -1.18 16.83 5.42
C THR A 101 -0.66 17.97 4.54
N SER A 102 0.34 18.72 5.02
CA SER A 102 1.08 19.65 4.16
C SER A 102 1.96 18.88 3.16
N ASN A 103 2.44 19.57 2.12
CA ASN A 103 3.37 18.97 1.15
C ASN A 103 4.66 18.50 1.84
N ASP A 104 5.26 19.33 2.67
CA ASP A 104 6.48 19.00 3.42
C ASP A 104 6.27 17.77 4.31
N LYS A 105 5.10 17.67 4.96
CA LYS A 105 4.77 16.52 5.81
C LYS A 105 4.55 15.25 4.98
N THR A 106 3.95 15.39 3.81
CA THR A 106 3.77 14.28 2.87
C THR A 106 5.12 13.73 2.41
N GLU A 107 6.07 14.60 2.07
CA GLU A 107 7.44 14.21 1.70
C GLU A 107 8.17 13.51 2.87
N GLU A 108 8.04 14.03 4.10
CA GLU A 108 8.59 13.40 5.30
C GLU A 108 8.03 11.98 5.51
N ILE A 109 6.70 11.84 5.42
CA ILE A 109 6.02 10.54 5.56
C ILE A 109 6.53 9.55 4.51
N ILE A 110 6.60 9.95 3.25
CA ILE A 110 7.09 9.09 2.15
C ILE A 110 8.53 8.62 2.43
N LYS A 111 9.42 9.49 2.89
CA LYS A 111 10.80 9.11 3.25
C LYS A 111 10.87 8.15 4.44
N ASN A 112 10.01 8.33 5.44
CA ASN A 112 9.93 7.41 6.58
C ASN A 112 9.41 6.03 6.17
N LEU A 113 8.41 5.98 5.30
CA LEU A 113 7.86 4.74 4.74
C LEU A 113 8.86 4.03 3.82
N TYR A 114 9.63 4.78 3.04
CA TYR A 114 10.77 4.25 2.29
C TYR A 114 11.75 3.52 3.22
N LYS A 115 12.15 4.18 4.32
CA LYS A 115 13.09 3.59 5.29
C LYS A 115 12.52 2.33 5.92
N TYR A 116 11.29 2.39 6.41
CA TYR A 116 10.57 1.23 6.96
C TYR A 116 10.59 0.05 5.97
N SER A 117 10.25 0.33 4.70
CA SER A 117 10.17 -0.68 3.66
C SER A 117 11.51 -1.35 3.36
N LYS A 118 12.60 -0.58 3.34
CA LYS A 118 13.96 -1.11 3.13
C LYS A 118 14.43 -1.95 4.31
N ASP A 119 14.12 -1.53 5.54
CA ASP A 119 14.43 -2.27 6.76
C ASP A 119 13.65 -3.60 6.80
N PHE A 120 12.33 -3.56 6.55
CA PHE A 120 11.48 -4.75 6.44
C PHE A 120 12.02 -5.74 5.38
N TYR A 121 12.33 -5.26 4.17
CA TYR A 121 12.86 -6.12 3.12
C TYR A 121 14.20 -6.77 3.50
N LYS A 122 15.09 -6.02 4.17
CA LYS A 122 16.37 -6.54 4.67
C LYS A 122 16.17 -7.62 5.73
N GLU A 123 15.17 -7.48 6.59
CA GLU A 123 14.80 -8.53 7.56
C GLU A 123 14.28 -9.77 6.84
N CYS A 124 13.41 -9.63 5.84
CA CYS A 124 12.87 -10.75 5.05
C CYS A 124 13.94 -11.51 4.24
N LEU A 125 15.04 -10.85 3.85
CA LEU A 125 16.19 -11.50 3.21
C LEU A 125 16.97 -12.42 4.16
N ASN A 126 16.94 -12.13 5.47
CA ASN A 126 17.74 -12.82 6.48
C ASN A 126 16.89 -13.61 7.49
N CYS A 127 15.56 -13.58 7.35
CA CYS A 127 14.65 -14.19 8.31
C CYS A 127 14.68 -15.71 8.21
N LYS A 128 14.29 -16.38 9.31
CA LYS A 128 14.20 -17.86 9.38
C LYS A 128 13.34 -18.47 8.27
N ASN A 129 12.37 -17.71 7.74
CA ASN A 129 11.46 -18.15 6.70
C ASN A 129 12.05 -18.02 5.28
N ASN A 130 13.14 -17.26 5.07
CA ASN A 130 13.74 -17.00 3.76
C ASN A 130 12.68 -16.70 2.68
N CYS A 131 11.72 -15.82 3.01
CA CYS A 131 10.52 -15.61 2.19
C CYS A 131 10.86 -15.16 0.77
N ILE A 132 11.97 -14.44 0.61
CA ILE A 132 12.41 -13.92 -0.69
C ILE A 132 13.13 -15.00 -1.52
N ASP A 133 14.00 -15.80 -0.91
CA ASP A 133 14.83 -16.80 -1.63
C ASP A 133 14.05 -18.06 -2.03
N ASN A 134 12.89 -18.33 -1.41
CA ASN A 134 12.04 -19.47 -1.72
C ASN A 134 10.56 -19.07 -1.75
N SER A 135 10.25 -18.02 -2.49
CA SER A 135 8.97 -17.31 -2.47
C SER A 135 7.72 -18.17 -2.72
N LEU A 136 7.81 -19.21 -3.55
CA LEU A 136 6.70 -20.13 -3.83
C LEU A 136 6.53 -21.26 -2.82
N LYS A 137 7.43 -21.39 -1.82
CA LYS A 137 7.23 -22.41 -0.77
C LYS A 137 6.04 -22.04 0.10
N ASN A 138 5.42 -23.08 0.65
CA ASN A 138 4.38 -22.93 1.64
C ASN A 138 4.90 -22.13 2.86
N ALA A 139 4.03 -21.28 3.39
CA ALA A 139 4.19 -20.52 4.62
C ALA A 139 3.01 -20.79 5.56
N ASP A 140 3.22 -20.59 6.85
CA ASP A 140 2.15 -20.64 7.83
C ASP A 140 1.55 -19.24 8.01
N PHE A 141 0.26 -19.08 7.75
CA PHE A 141 -0.48 -17.83 7.95
C PHE A 141 -1.00 -17.68 9.38
N LYS A 142 -0.66 -18.62 10.27
CA LYS A 142 -1.13 -18.60 11.66
C LYS A 142 -0.83 -17.30 12.38
N SER A 143 0.33 -16.67 12.14
CA SER A 143 0.64 -15.35 12.72
C SER A 143 -0.41 -14.30 12.36
N LEU A 144 -0.85 -14.27 11.10
CA LEU A 144 -1.88 -13.35 10.63
C LEU A 144 -3.23 -13.65 11.30
N THR A 145 -3.64 -14.92 11.32
CA THR A 145 -4.94 -15.30 11.91
C THR A 145 -4.97 -15.13 13.44
N ASP A 146 -3.84 -15.34 14.12
CA ASP A 146 -3.71 -15.12 15.57
C ASP A 146 -3.87 -13.62 15.91
N ASP A 147 -3.48 -12.74 14.99
CA ASP A 147 -3.70 -11.29 15.07
C ASP A 147 -5.12 -10.86 14.62
N GLY A 148 -6.00 -11.82 14.31
CA GLY A 148 -7.40 -11.57 13.97
C GLY A 148 -7.65 -11.25 12.49
N PHE A 149 -6.66 -11.46 11.63
CA PHE A 149 -6.79 -11.25 10.19
C PHE A 149 -7.65 -12.37 9.55
N ASP A 150 -8.69 -12.00 8.79
CA ASP A 150 -9.51 -12.96 8.03
C ASP A 150 -8.96 -13.11 6.61
N ILE A 151 -8.32 -14.25 6.36
CA ILE A 151 -7.75 -14.58 5.05
C ILE A 151 -8.82 -14.60 3.96
N ASN A 152 -10.08 -14.89 4.28
CA ASN A 152 -11.15 -14.95 3.29
C ASN A 152 -11.56 -13.57 2.74
N GLU A 153 -11.17 -12.48 3.41
CA GLU A 153 -11.40 -11.11 2.92
C GLU A 153 -10.36 -10.68 1.86
N LEU A 154 -9.26 -11.42 1.71
CA LEU A 154 -8.26 -11.15 0.67
C LEU A 154 -8.75 -11.61 -0.71
N PRO A 155 -8.22 -11.02 -1.80
CA PRO A 155 -8.36 -11.58 -3.14
C PRO A 155 -7.94 -13.05 -3.22
N GLU A 156 -8.66 -13.86 -4.00
CA GLU A 156 -8.54 -15.34 -4.04
C GLU A 156 -7.09 -15.82 -4.24
N ASN A 157 -6.35 -15.16 -5.13
CA ASN A 157 -4.94 -15.47 -5.42
C ASN A 157 -3.96 -15.16 -4.27
N LEU A 158 -4.34 -14.29 -3.32
CA LEU A 158 -3.56 -13.98 -2.12
C LEU A 158 -3.93 -14.85 -0.92
N GLN A 159 -5.03 -15.62 -1.01
CA GLN A 159 -5.41 -16.57 0.03
C GLN A 159 -4.50 -17.79 0.08
N GLU A 160 -3.79 -18.10 -1.02
CA GLU A 160 -2.85 -19.22 -1.05
C GLU A 160 -1.68 -18.98 -0.07
N PRO A 161 -1.37 -19.96 0.81
CA PRO A 161 -0.38 -19.80 1.87
C PRO A 161 1.06 -19.96 1.35
N THR A 162 1.48 -19.05 0.48
CA THR A 162 2.85 -18.97 -0.04
C THR A 162 3.67 -17.96 0.76
N ARG A 163 5.00 -18.14 0.80
CA ARG A 163 5.90 -17.15 1.43
C ARG A 163 5.85 -15.79 0.75
N MET A 164 5.56 -15.77 -0.55
CA MET A 164 5.37 -14.55 -1.32
C MET A 164 4.11 -13.80 -0.85
N ASN A 165 2.99 -14.50 -0.74
CA ASN A 165 1.74 -13.90 -0.28
C ASN A 165 1.87 -13.43 1.17
N LEU A 166 2.51 -14.23 2.04
CA LEU A 166 2.82 -13.80 3.41
C LEU A 166 3.63 -12.50 3.43
N PHE A 167 4.68 -12.40 2.61
CA PHE A 167 5.48 -11.18 2.49
C PHE A 167 4.64 -9.97 2.09
N TYR A 168 3.78 -10.09 1.06
CA TYR A 168 2.97 -8.96 0.61
C TYR A 168 1.96 -8.51 1.67
N ILE A 169 1.30 -9.46 2.34
CA ILE A 169 0.32 -9.17 3.39
C ILE A 169 1.01 -8.48 4.57
N GLU A 170 2.12 -9.02 5.06
CA GLU A 170 2.89 -8.43 6.15
C GLU A 170 3.47 -7.07 5.77
N PHE A 171 3.96 -6.92 4.54
CA PHE A 171 4.48 -5.65 4.03
C PHE A 171 3.38 -4.58 3.98
N ALA A 172 2.23 -4.89 3.38
CA ALA A 172 1.10 -3.96 3.28
C ALA A 172 0.59 -3.54 4.66
N ASN A 173 0.39 -4.51 5.56
CA ASN A 173 -0.09 -4.26 6.92
C ASN A 173 0.90 -3.42 7.72
N GLY A 174 2.19 -3.78 7.64
CA GLY A 174 3.26 -3.08 8.31
C GLY A 174 3.43 -1.63 7.82
N LEU A 175 3.33 -1.42 6.50
CA LEU A 175 3.40 -0.08 5.91
C LEU A 175 2.20 0.79 6.29
N ALA A 176 0.98 0.22 6.28
CA ALA A 176 -0.23 0.92 6.71
C ALA A 176 -0.18 1.30 8.19
N THR A 177 0.36 0.41 9.03
CA THR A 177 0.60 0.66 10.47
C THR A 177 1.63 1.77 10.66
N ALA A 178 2.73 1.75 9.91
CA ALA A 178 3.73 2.80 9.94
C ALA A 178 3.14 4.15 9.50
N LEU A 179 2.29 4.16 8.48
CA LEU A 179 1.58 5.37 8.05
C LEU A 179 0.63 5.89 9.14
N MET A 180 -0.09 4.99 9.82
CA MET A 180 -1.04 5.36 10.88
C MET A 180 -0.33 6.04 12.06
N ASP A 181 0.81 5.49 12.48
CA ASP A 181 1.65 6.10 13.54
C ASP A 181 2.17 7.49 13.15
N GLN A 182 2.46 7.72 11.87
CA GLN A 182 2.86 9.06 11.41
C GLN A 182 1.67 10.03 11.36
N LEU A 183 0.54 9.60 10.80
CA LEU A 183 -0.64 10.45 10.60
C LEU A 183 -1.35 10.80 11.90
N SER A 184 -1.45 9.86 12.85
CA SER A 184 -2.09 10.10 14.17
C SER A 184 -1.42 11.22 14.99
N LYS A 185 -0.20 11.61 14.65
CA LYS A 185 0.52 12.76 15.25
C LYS A 185 0.11 14.10 14.64
N GLU A 186 -0.49 14.09 13.46
CA GLU A 186 -0.79 15.28 12.64
C GLU A 186 -2.30 15.52 12.51
N ILE A 187 -3.11 14.46 12.44
CA ILE A 187 -4.54 14.51 12.14
C ILE A 187 -5.35 13.62 13.08
N GLU A 188 -6.70 13.74 13.05
CA GLU A 188 -7.58 12.93 13.90
C GLU A 188 -7.40 11.43 13.64
N ASN A 189 -7.34 10.62 14.72
CA ASN A 189 -7.14 9.16 14.65
C ASN A 189 -8.14 8.45 13.71
N GLU A 190 -9.41 8.87 13.69
CA GLU A 190 -10.41 8.28 12.77
C GLU A 190 -9.99 8.47 11.30
N THR A 191 -9.51 9.67 10.95
CA THR A 191 -9.07 9.98 9.58
C THR A 191 -7.72 9.34 9.26
N ALA A 192 -6.79 9.30 10.21
CA ALA A 192 -5.52 8.60 10.05
C ALA A 192 -5.74 7.11 9.76
N ASN A 193 -6.66 6.48 10.50
CA ASN A 193 -7.01 5.07 10.31
C ASN A 193 -7.61 4.83 8.93
N GLU A 194 -8.56 5.67 8.50
CA GLU A 194 -9.18 5.58 7.17
C GLU A 194 -8.15 5.68 6.03
N ILE A 195 -7.18 6.59 6.14
CA ILE A 195 -6.10 6.76 5.16
C ILE A 195 -5.20 5.52 5.13
N SER A 196 -4.83 4.99 6.29
CA SER A 196 -3.99 3.80 6.40
C SER A 196 -4.68 2.53 5.89
N GLU A 197 -5.96 2.33 6.20
CA GLU A 197 -6.77 1.24 5.63
C GLU A 197 -6.87 1.36 4.11
N THR A 198 -7.04 2.58 3.60
CA THR A 198 -7.07 2.83 2.14
C THR A 198 -5.74 2.44 1.50
N LEU A 199 -4.59 2.79 2.11
CA LEU A 199 -3.28 2.39 1.62
C LEU A 199 -3.13 0.86 1.64
N TYR A 200 -3.53 0.21 2.74
CA TYR A 200 -3.47 -1.24 2.86
C TYR A 200 -4.18 -1.94 1.69
N TRP A 201 -5.46 -1.63 1.47
CA TRP A 201 -6.25 -2.24 0.42
C TRP A 201 -5.75 -1.88 -0.98
N THR A 202 -5.30 -0.64 -1.19
CA THR A 202 -4.69 -0.24 -2.47
C THR A 202 -3.46 -1.10 -2.80
N ILE A 203 -2.63 -1.42 -1.81
CA ILE A 203 -1.45 -2.30 -2.02
C ILE A 203 -1.90 -3.74 -2.29
N ILE A 204 -2.86 -4.26 -1.53
CA ILE A 204 -3.37 -5.62 -1.70
C ILE A 204 -3.97 -5.82 -3.09
N ASP A 205 -4.83 -4.90 -3.52
CA ASP A 205 -5.45 -4.93 -4.85
C ASP A 205 -4.39 -4.79 -5.94
N TYR A 206 -3.46 -3.83 -5.79
CA TYR A 206 -2.34 -3.67 -6.72
C TYR A 206 -1.51 -4.96 -6.85
N VAL A 207 -1.20 -5.62 -5.75
CA VAL A 207 -0.46 -6.90 -5.75
C VAL A 207 -1.29 -8.00 -6.42
N SER A 208 -2.58 -8.11 -6.09
CA SER A 208 -3.46 -9.15 -6.63
C SER A 208 -3.63 -9.02 -8.14
N ASP A 209 -3.93 -7.81 -8.62
CA ASP A 209 -4.14 -7.50 -10.04
C ASP A 209 -2.87 -7.74 -10.89
N ASN A 210 -1.71 -7.75 -10.24
CA ASN A 210 -0.40 -7.92 -10.86
C ASN A 210 0.24 -9.30 -10.59
N CYS A 211 -0.54 -10.29 -10.13
CA CYS A 211 -0.06 -11.65 -9.89
C CYS A 211 0.04 -12.51 -11.19
N TYR A 212 0.91 -13.53 -11.16
CA TYR A 212 1.33 -14.38 -12.28
C TYR A 212 0.19 -14.94 -13.14
N ASP A 213 -0.87 -15.44 -12.50
CA ASP A 213 -1.92 -16.22 -13.16
C ASP A 213 -2.82 -15.36 -14.08
N HIS A 214 -2.67 -14.03 -14.02
CA HIS A 214 -3.43 -13.07 -14.84
C HIS A 214 -2.59 -12.42 -15.97
N CYS A 215 -1.30 -12.75 -16.14
CA CYS A 215 -0.38 -11.88 -16.88
C CYS A 215 0.14 -12.34 -18.27
N ASN A 216 -0.22 -13.52 -18.79
CA ASN A 216 0.14 -14.00 -20.16
C ASN A 216 1.63 -13.83 -20.61
N ASN A 217 2.59 -13.59 -19.69
CA ASN A 217 4.03 -13.44 -19.95
C ASN A 217 4.48 -12.26 -20.86
N GLU A 218 3.68 -11.21 -21.06
CA GLU A 218 4.09 -9.97 -21.76
C GLU A 218 4.38 -8.85 -20.72
N CYS A 219 5.57 -8.23 -20.72
CA CYS A 219 6.09 -7.50 -19.53
C CYS A 219 6.72 -6.12 -19.78
N LEU A 220 6.01 -5.06 -19.33
CA LEU A 220 6.46 -3.76 -18.75
C LEU A 220 5.29 -2.74 -18.83
N LEU A 221 5.14 -1.90 -17.79
CA LEU A 221 4.49 -0.56 -17.69
C LEU A 221 3.23 -0.40 -16.82
N GLU A 222 3.36 0.55 -15.88
CA GLU A 222 2.44 1.49 -15.21
C GLU A 222 1.04 1.04 -14.73
N HIS A 223 0.68 1.54 -13.54
CA HIS A 223 -0.45 1.23 -12.65
C HIS A 223 -1.88 1.18 -13.27
N ASP A 224 -2.08 1.45 -14.56
CA ASP A 224 -3.40 1.56 -15.18
C ASP A 224 -3.71 0.55 -16.30
N LYS A 225 -2.88 -0.49 -16.52
CA LYS A 225 -3.16 -1.60 -17.46
C LYS A 225 -2.67 -2.98 -16.96
N ASN A 226 -3.35 -4.05 -17.39
CA ASN A 226 -3.08 -5.44 -16.96
C ASN A 226 -1.71 -5.98 -17.41
N ALA A 227 -0.87 -6.39 -16.41
CA ALA A 227 0.02 -7.58 -16.34
C ALA A 227 1.45 -7.31 -15.78
N TYR A 228 1.90 -8.09 -14.76
CA TYR A 228 3.29 -8.16 -14.29
C TYR A 228 3.78 -9.63 -14.16
N CYS A 229 4.79 -10.03 -14.95
CA CYS A 229 5.55 -11.30 -14.77
C CYS A 229 6.94 -11.08 -14.13
N LYS A 230 7.21 -9.92 -13.52
CA LYS A 230 8.45 -9.66 -12.73
C LYS A 230 8.30 -9.85 -11.21
N PHE A 231 7.06 -9.90 -10.71
CA PHE A 231 6.71 -10.16 -9.31
C PHE A 231 7.03 -11.60 -8.88
N CYS A 232 6.95 -12.55 -9.82
CA CYS A 232 7.10 -14.00 -9.59
C CYS A 232 8.53 -14.44 -9.30
N THR A 233 9.50 -13.53 -9.35
CA THR A 233 10.93 -13.82 -9.08
C THR A 233 11.52 -12.77 -8.17
N PHE A 234 10.95 -12.64 -6.97
CA PHE A 234 11.75 -12.28 -5.79
C PHE A 234 12.97 -13.21 -5.73
N GLY A 235 14.17 -12.63 -5.66
CA GLY A 235 15.42 -13.39 -5.55
C GLY A 235 16.38 -13.36 -6.75
N SER A 236 16.16 -12.56 -7.80
CA SER A 236 17.21 -12.38 -8.82
C SER A 236 18.38 -11.55 -8.27
N LYS A 237 19.53 -12.19 -8.05
CA LYS A 237 20.68 -11.63 -7.31
C LYS A 237 21.46 -10.52 -8.02
N LYS A 238 21.09 -10.11 -9.24
CA LYS A 238 21.68 -8.95 -9.93
C LYS A 238 20.72 -8.40 -10.97
N LEU A 239 20.44 -7.10 -10.89
CA LEU A 239 19.78 -6.35 -11.97
C LEU A 239 20.82 -5.70 -12.88
N PRO A 240 20.49 -5.49 -14.17
CA PRO A 240 21.38 -4.83 -15.10
C PRO A 240 21.72 -3.40 -14.65
N CYS A 241 23.02 -3.06 -14.69
CA CYS A 241 23.55 -1.76 -14.33
C CYS A 241 23.78 -0.89 -15.60
N PRO A 242 23.30 0.37 -15.64
CA PRO A 242 23.51 1.26 -16.78
C PRO A 242 24.97 1.71 -16.94
N LYS A 243 25.73 1.85 -15.84
CA LYS A 243 27.19 2.09 -15.88
C LYS A 243 27.96 0.91 -16.50
N GLU A 244 27.41 -0.30 -16.43
CA GLU A 244 27.99 -1.51 -17.01
C GLU A 244 27.43 -1.81 -18.43
N GLY A 245 26.56 -0.95 -18.97
CA GLY A 245 25.95 -1.14 -20.29
C GLY A 245 24.87 -2.24 -20.36
N ASN A 246 24.42 -2.74 -19.20
CA ASN A 246 23.46 -3.85 -19.13
C ASN A 246 21.99 -3.40 -19.29
N ILE A 247 21.70 -2.10 -19.13
CA ILE A 247 20.40 -1.46 -19.34
C ILE A 247 20.61 0.01 -19.74
N SER A 248 19.73 0.59 -20.57
CA SER A 248 19.87 1.99 -20.97
C SER A 248 19.38 2.96 -19.89
N TYR A 249 19.98 4.15 -19.87
CA TYR A 249 19.57 5.29 -19.03
C TYR A 249 18.13 5.74 -19.31
N GLU A 250 17.74 5.72 -20.59
CA GLU A 250 16.38 6.03 -21.04
C GLU A 250 15.35 5.06 -20.46
N THR A 251 15.68 3.77 -20.42
CA THR A 251 14.80 2.71 -19.90
C THR A 251 14.49 2.89 -18.41
N ILE A 252 15.42 3.45 -17.64
CA ILE A 252 15.23 3.71 -16.20
C ILE A 252 14.88 5.16 -15.88
N LYS A 253 14.64 5.99 -16.90
CA LYS A 253 14.32 7.42 -16.77
C LYS A 253 15.34 8.19 -15.89
N ALA A 254 16.65 7.89 -16.01
CA ALA A 254 17.73 8.54 -15.25
C ALA A 254 18.90 8.99 -16.16
N SER A 255 19.82 9.80 -15.66
CA SER A 255 21.04 10.25 -16.37
C SER A 255 22.33 9.77 -15.70
N TYR A 256 23.48 9.92 -16.38
CA TYR A 256 24.79 9.52 -15.84
C TYR A 256 25.11 10.23 -14.50
N GLU A 257 24.74 11.51 -14.40
CA GLU A 257 24.96 12.37 -13.24
C GLU A 257 24.07 12.00 -12.04
N ASP A 258 22.94 11.31 -12.27
CA ASP A 258 22.06 10.83 -11.20
C ASP A 258 22.59 9.56 -10.50
N ILE A 259 23.66 8.96 -11.04
CA ILE A 259 24.23 7.66 -10.60
C ILE A 259 25.60 7.82 -9.91
N GLU A 260 26.17 9.02 -9.85
CA GLU A 260 27.37 9.32 -9.06
C GLU A 260 27.06 9.40 -7.56
#